data_AF-A0A062UMC7-F1
#
_entry.id   AF-A0A062UMC7-F1
#
_cell.length_a   1.000
_cell.length_b   1.000
_cell.length_c   1.000
_cell.angle_alpha   90.00
_cell.angle_beta   90.00
_cell.angle_gamma   90.00
#
_symmetry.space_group_name_H-M   'P 1'
#
loop_
_entity.id
_entity.type
_entity.pdbx_description
1 polymer ?
#
loop_
_entity_poly.entity_id
_entity_poly.type
_entity_poly.pdbx_seq_one_letter_code
_entity_poly.pdbx_strand_id
1 'polypeptide(L)'
;MLAESGKSDGKQAREFFAAEYRLNALIQSYQKPFISILDGVTMGGGVGISVHGSHRVATENTVFAMPEASIGLFPDVGGSWFLPRLEGELGTWLALTGARLKSRDALAAGIATHFADAGQVAKLKDALCKEGLPALQALETRADGSFSPYLQRLNACFNLGTVEAICTALERAGDDWSDTQLERIKAGSPTSLKVALAQVRRGRDMQSFPDVMRMEYRVGSRVVMSPDFQEGVRATLIDKSGHPKWRPEALEAVEPKDIDLIFSPLPGKELQMVWED
;
A
#
# COMPACT_ATOMS: atom_id res chain seq x y z
N MET A 1 20.41 -2.26 -3.48
CA MET A 1 19.92 -1.88 -4.82
C MET A 1 19.12 -0.57 -4.82
N LEU A 2 17.85 -0.52 -4.42
CA LEU A 2 17.04 0.72 -4.53
C LEU A 2 17.66 1.93 -3.82
N ALA A 3 18.05 1.78 -2.55
CA ALA A 3 18.69 2.84 -1.78
C ALA A 3 20.00 3.31 -2.42
N GLU A 4 20.85 2.37 -2.87
CA GLU A 4 22.12 2.70 -3.54
C GLU A 4 21.90 3.45 -4.85
N SER A 5 20.92 3.05 -5.66
CA SER A 5 20.55 3.77 -6.89
C SER A 5 19.97 5.16 -6.58
N GLY A 6 19.21 5.30 -5.49
CA GLY A 6 18.65 6.57 -5.06
C GLY A 6 19.69 7.59 -4.62
N LYS A 7 20.86 7.15 -4.13
CA LYS A 7 22.01 8.03 -3.80
C LYS A 7 22.73 8.59 -5.04
N SER A 8 22.46 8.04 -6.23
CA SER A 8 23.10 8.44 -7.48
C SER A 8 22.07 9.05 -8.45
N ASP A 9 21.87 8.47 -9.63
CA ASP A 9 21.00 8.99 -10.69
C ASP A 9 19.59 8.38 -10.70
N GLY A 10 19.30 7.45 -9.76
CA GLY A 10 18.04 6.73 -9.65
C GLY A 10 17.74 5.79 -10.82
N LYS A 11 18.67 5.52 -11.74
CA LYS A 11 18.39 4.78 -12.99
C LYS A 11 17.98 3.33 -12.73
N GLN A 12 18.73 2.60 -11.89
CA GLN A 12 18.42 1.20 -11.59
C GLN A 12 17.10 1.08 -10.81
N ALA A 13 16.83 2.03 -9.90
CA ALA A 13 15.54 2.08 -9.20
C ALA A 13 14.37 2.30 -10.19
N ARG A 14 14.53 3.23 -11.13
CA ARG A 14 13.54 3.46 -12.20
C ARG A 14 13.34 2.24 -13.10
N GLU A 15 14.39 1.48 -13.40
CA GLU A 15 14.28 0.24 -14.17
C GLU A 15 13.53 -0.85 -13.38
N PHE A 16 13.82 -0.97 -12.08
CA PHE A 16 13.13 -1.88 -11.18
C PHE A 16 11.63 -1.56 -11.07
N PHE A 17 11.28 -0.32 -10.73
CA PHE A 17 9.87 0.09 -10.64
C PHE A 17 9.14 -0.08 -11.97
N ALA A 18 9.79 0.19 -13.10
CA ALA A 18 9.17 -0.02 -14.41
C ALA A 18 8.84 -1.50 -14.65
N ALA A 19 9.74 -2.42 -14.29
CA ALA A 19 9.50 -3.85 -14.42
C ALA A 19 8.39 -4.33 -13.45
N GLU A 20 8.45 -3.88 -12.19
CA GLU A 20 7.48 -4.24 -11.16
C GLU A 20 6.07 -3.74 -11.51
N TYR A 21 5.91 -2.48 -11.88
CA TYR A 21 4.60 -1.89 -12.16
C TYR A 21 3.98 -2.44 -13.45
N ARG A 22 4.81 -2.81 -14.43
CA ARG A 22 4.33 -3.58 -15.61
C ARG A 22 3.85 -4.97 -15.23
N LEU A 23 4.52 -5.65 -14.29
CA LEU A 23 4.06 -6.93 -13.78
C LEU A 23 2.74 -6.78 -13.01
N ASN A 24 2.60 -5.75 -12.16
CA ASN A 24 1.35 -5.49 -11.44
C ASN A 24 0.19 -5.25 -12.42
N ALA A 25 0.41 -4.44 -13.46
CA ALA A 25 -0.60 -4.19 -14.48
C ALA A 25 -0.91 -5.44 -15.31
N LEU A 26 0.08 -6.28 -15.63
CA LEU A 26 -0.14 -7.56 -16.28
C LEU A 26 -1.01 -8.50 -15.44
N ILE A 27 -0.79 -8.55 -14.12
CA ILE A 27 -1.62 -9.35 -13.19
C ILE A 27 -3.04 -8.80 -13.17
N GLN A 28 -3.20 -7.47 -13.07
CA GLN A 28 -4.50 -6.81 -13.02
C GLN A 28 -5.35 -7.06 -14.26
N SER A 29 -4.74 -7.03 -15.45
CA SER A 29 -5.42 -7.23 -16.73
C SER A 29 -5.35 -8.68 -17.24
N TYR A 30 -4.91 -9.62 -16.39
CA TYR A 30 -4.69 -11.00 -16.82
C TYR A 30 -6.02 -11.69 -17.18
N GLN A 31 -6.09 -12.28 -18.37
CA GLN A 31 -7.34 -12.81 -18.94
C GLN A 31 -7.79 -14.13 -18.32
N LYS A 32 -6.89 -14.82 -17.60
CA LYS A 32 -7.20 -16.07 -16.89
C LYS A 32 -7.29 -15.81 -15.40
N PRO A 33 -8.06 -16.60 -14.64
CA PRO A 33 -8.08 -16.47 -13.20
C PRO A 33 -6.67 -16.57 -12.60
N PHE A 34 -6.27 -15.52 -11.89
CA PHE A 34 -5.05 -15.46 -11.08
C PHE A 34 -5.44 -15.57 -9.60
N ILE A 35 -4.88 -16.57 -8.91
CA ILE A 35 -5.25 -16.93 -7.54
C ILE A 35 -4.00 -16.81 -6.66
N SER A 36 -4.05 -15.91 -5.69
CA SER A 36 -3.01 -15.73 -4.68
C SER A 36 -3.40 -16.41 -3.37
N ILE A 37 -2.51 -17.19 -2.77
CA ILE A 37 -2.69 -17.73 -1.42
C ILE A 37 -1.75 -16.98 -0.47
N LEU A 38 -2.31 -16.21 0.45
CA LEU A 38 -1.62 -15.28 1.34
C LEU A 38 -1.28 -15.95 2.67
N ASP A 39 -0.49 -17.02 2.66
CA ASP A 39 -0.15 -17.78 3.89
C ASP A 39 1.12 -17.22 4.57
N GLY A 40 1.02 -16.00 5.12
CA GLY A 40 2.12 -15.31 5.79
C GLY A 40 2.14 -13.79 5.60
N VAL A 41 3.33 -13.21 5.80
CA VAL A 41 3.55 -11.76 5.64
C VAL A 41 3.40 -11.36 4.17
N THR A 42 2.47 -10.44 3.91
CA THR A 42 2.18 -9.88 2.57
C THR A 42 2.25 -8.36 2.66
N MET A 43 3.42 -7.78 2.35
CA MET A 43 3.67 -6.34 2.49
C MET A 43 4.41 -5.80 1.24
N GLY A 44 4.20 -4.52 0.91
CA GLY A 44 4.83 -3.86 -0.24
C GLY A 44 4.66 -4.63 -1.55
N GLY A 45 5.76 -4.95 -2.24
CA GLY A 45 5.72 -5.73 -3.48
C GLY A 45 4.95 -7.06 -3.41
N GLY A 46 4.88 -7.71 -2.24
CA GLY A 46 4.06 -8.91 -2.02
C GLY A 46 2.56 -8.65 -2.18
N VAL A 47 2.10 -7.44 -1.83
CA VAL A 47 0.74 -6.96 -2.10
C VAL A 47 0.56 -6.75 -3.60
N GLY A 48 1.52 -6.12 -4.28
CA GLY A 48 1.46 -5.86 -5.72
C GLY A 48 1.32 -7.10 -6.60
N ILE A 49 1.94 -8.21 -6.21
CA ILE A 49 1.81 -9.48 -6.95
C ILE A 49 0.58 -10.31 -6.54
N SER A 50 -0.27 -9.78 -5.66
CA SER A 50 -1.42 -10.53 -5.13
C SER A 50 -2.76 -9.82 -5.24
N VAL A 51 -2.89 -8.59 -4.73
CA VAL A 51 -4.17 -7.88 -4.57
C VAL A 51 -4.88 -7.62 -5.91
N HIS A 52 -4.11 -7.49 -6.99
CA HIS A 52 -4.63 -7.27 -8.35
C HIS A 52 -5.09 -8.56 -9.02
N GLY A 53 -4.79 -9.71 -8.43
CA GLY A 53 -5.29 -10.99 -8.90
C GLY A 53 -6.80 -11.13 -8.72
N SER A 54 -7.41 -11.91 -9.60
CA SER A 54 -8.86 -12.18 -9.57
C SER A 54 -9.36 -12.76 -8.24
N HIS A 55 -8.53 -13.56 -7.55
CA HIS A 55 -8.86 -14.19 -6.28
C HIS A 55 -7.65 -14.10 -5.34
N ARG A 56 -7.90 -13.78 -4.07
CA ARG A 56 -6.91 -13.81 -2.99
C ARG A 56 -7.47 -14.61 -1.81
N VAL A 57 -6.78 -15.66 -1.40
CA VAL A 57 -7.15 -16.55 -0.29
C VAL A 57 -6.24 -16.25 0.89
N ALA A 58 -6.78 -15.69 1.96
CA ALA A 58 -6.07 -15.50 3.23
C ALA A 58 -6.12 -16.78 4.08
N THR A 59 -5.21 -16.87 5.04
CA THR A 59 -5.16 -17.87 6.11
C THR A 59 -4.98 -17.17 7.45
N GLU A 60 -5.00 -17.93 8.55
CA GLU A 60 -4.72 -17.42 9.88
C GLU A 60 -3.30 -16.82 10.03
N ASN A 61 -2.39 -17.17 9.12
CA ASN A 61 -1.02 -16.64 9.09
C ASN A 61 -0.89 -15.34 8.28
N THR A 62 -1.93 -14.92 7.55
CA THR A 62 -1.88 -13.69 6.75
C THR A 62 -1.57 -12.49 7.63
N VAL A 63 -0.56 -11.71 7.26
CA VAL A 63 -0.31 -10.38 7.82
C VAL A 63 -0.12 -9.40 6.67
N PHE A 64 -1.17 -8.65 6.37
CA PHE A 64 -1.16 -7.60 5.36
C PHE A 64 -0.77 -6.25 5.98
N ALA A 65 0.10 -5.49 5.30
CA ALA A 65 0.31 -4.07 5.58
C ALA A 65 0.95 -3.34 4.38
N MET A 66 0.75 -2.03 4.34
CA MET A 66 1.49 -1.09 3.47
C MET A 66 2.29 -0.12 4.38
N PRO A 67 3.44 -0.55 4.94
CA PRO A 67 4.21 0.22 5.92
C PRO A 67 5.21 1.21 5.29
N GLU A 68 5.06 1.55 4.01
CA GLU A 68 6.10 2.25 3.23
C GLU A 68 6.41 3.65 3.77
N ALA A 69 5.43 4.33 4.38
CA ALA A 69 5.66 5.64 4.98
C ALA A 69 6.65 5.60 6.17
N SER A 70 6.80 4.46 6.85
CA SER A 70 7.77 4.30 7.95
C SER A 70 9.20 4.10 7.47
N ILE A 71 9.41 3.93 6.16
CA ILE A 71 10.74 3.79 5.55
C ILE A 71 11.05 4.91 4.54
N GLY A 72 10.28 6.01 4.58
CA GLY A 72 10.47 7.14 3.66
C GLY A 72 10.06 6.83 2.22
N LEU A 73 9.17 5.85 2.02
CA LEU A 73 8.56 5.52 0.72
C LEU A 73 7.05 5.80 0.79
N PHE A 74 6.24 5.29 -0.13
CA PHE A 74 4.79 5.47 -0.18
C PHE A 74 4.13 4.15 -0.60
N PRO A 75 2.84 3.92 -0.30
CA PRO A 75 2.14 2.71 -0.73
C PRO A 75 2.06 2.59 -2.25
N ASP A 76 3.00 1.88 -2.86
CA ASP A 76 3.13 1.75 -4.30
C ASP A 76 2.51 0.44 -4.81
N VAL A 77 2.99 -0.07 -5.95
CA VAL A 77 2.54 -1.32 -6.59
C VAL A 77 1.03 -1.43 -6.78
N GLY A 78 0.38 -0.30 -7.08
CA GLY A 78 -1.07 -0.16 -7.23
C GLY A 78 -1.81 0.16 -5.94
N GLY A 79 -1.11 0.55 -4.88
CA GLY A 79 -1.68 1.08 -3.64
C GLY A 79 -2.71 2.18 -3.91
N SER A 80 -2.39 3.12 -4.79
CA SER A 80 -3.32 4.19 -5.17
C SER A 80 -4.48 3.72 -6.05
N TRP A 81 -4.50 2.47 -6.52
CA TRP A 81 -5.67 1.87 -7.15
C TRP A 81 -6.60 1.20 -6.13
N PHE A 82 -6.08 0.25 -5.35
CA PHE A 82 -6.94 -0.59 -4.51
C PHE A 82 -7.30 0.06 -3.17
N LEU A 83 -6.41 0.81 -2.54
CA LEU A 83 -6.67 1.46 -1.24
C LEU A 83 -7.90 2.39 -1.30
N PRO A 84 -8.03 3.34 -2.25
CA PRO A 84 -9.21 4.20 -2.30
C PRO A 84 -10.51 3.49 -2.68
N ARG A 85 -10.45 2.20 -3.06
CA ARG A 85 -11.60 1.36 -3.42
C ARG A 85 -12.04 0.43 -2.28
N LEU A 86 -11.34 0.45 -1.15
CA LEU A 86 -11.79 -0.22 0.07
C LEU A 86 -12.98 0.53 0.68
N GLU A 87 -13.69 -0.12 1.61
CA GLU A 87 -14.85 0.49 2.27
C GLU A 87 -14.47 1.78 3.02
N GLY A 88 -15.23 2.85 2.79
CA GLY A 88 -15.05 4.13 3.46
C GLY A 88 -13.62 4.68 3.31
N GLU A 89 -12.96 4.91 4.44
CA GLU A 89 -11.59 5.43 4.50
C GLU A 89 -10.58 4.38 5.00
N LEU A 90 -10.91 3.08 4.93
CA LEU A 90 -9.97 2.00 5.30
C LEU A 90 -8.65 2.11 4.55
N GLY A 91 -8.69 2.42 3.25
CA GLY A 91 -7.49 2.59 2.44
C GLY A 91 -6.60 3.72 2.91
N THR A 92 -7.19 4.87 3.27
CA THR A 92 -6.45 6.03 3.80
C THR A 92 -5.83 5.72 5.15
N TRP A 93 -6.58 5.04 6.03
CA TRP A 93 -6.06 4.57 7.31
C TRP A 93 -4.86 3.63 7.13
N LEU A 94 -4.97 2.62 6.26
CA LEU A 94 -3.88 1.68 5.97
C LEU A 94 -2.66 2.40 5.37
N ALA A 95 -2.88 3.32 4.43
CA ALA A 95 -1.81 4.08 3.76
C ALA A 95 -0.99 4.95 4.71
N LEU A 96 -1.63 5.57 5.70
CA LEU A 96 -0.99 6.53 6.61
C LEU A 96 -0.41 5.88 7.86
N THR A 97 -1.05 4.84 8.37
CA THR A 97 -0.67 4.22 9.65
C THR A 97 0.21 2.97 9.49
N GLY A 98 0.26 2.40 8.28
CA GLY A 98 0.86 1.08 8.06
C GLY A 98 0.25 0.00 8.95
N ALA A 99 -1.02 0.16 9.34
CA ALA A 99 -1.71 -0.80 10.20
C ALA A 99 -1.70 -2.20 9.59
N ARG A 100 -1.62 -3.20 10.47
CA ARG A 100 -1.56 -4.61 10.06
C ARG A 100 -2.95 -5.20 10.12
N LEU A 101 -3.42 -5.74 9.00
CA LEU A 101 -4.58 -6.62 8.96
C LEU A 101 -4.09 -8.05 9.12
N LYS A 102 -4.52 -8.72 10.19
CA LYS A 102 -4.12 -10.10 10.48
C LYS A 102 -5.27 -11.06 10.17
N SER A 103 -4.94 -12.22 9.60
CA SER A 103 -5.90 -13.30 9.42
C SER A 103 -7.16 -12.81 8.69
N ARG A 104 -8.33 -12.97 9.32
CA ARG A 104 -9.65 -12.60 8.83
C ARG A 104 -9.87 -11.10 8.63
N ASP A 105 -9.05 -10.24 9.25
CA ASP A 105 -9.10 -8.80 8.97
C ASP A 105 -8.82 -8.49 7.50
N ALA A 106 -7.97 -9.27 6.84
CA ALA A 106 -7.71 -9.12 5.41
C ALA A 106 -8.96 -9.43 4.58
N LEU A 107 -9.76 -10.42 4.98
CA LEU A 107 -11.04 -10.75 4.34
C LEU A 107 -12.08 -9.66 4.62
N ALA A 108 -12.21 -9.24 5.89
CA ALA A 108 -13.16 -8.21 6.31
C ALA A 108 -12.91 -6.87 5.59
N ALA A 109 -11.65 -6.48 5.39
CA ALA A 109 -11.30 -5.24 4.68
C ALA A 109 -11.43 -5.33 3.16
N GLY A 110 -11.73 -6.52 2.60
CA GLY A 110 -11.78 -6.75 1.15
C GLY A 110 -10.40 -6.91 0.48
N ILE A 111 -9.31 -6.99 1.24
CA ILE A 111 -7.98 -7.30 0.71
C ILE A 111 -7.93 -8.76 0.24
N ALA A 112 -8.44 -9.69 1.04
CA ALA A 112 -8.68 -11.07 0.63
C ALA A 112 -10.11 -11.22 0.09
N THR A 113 -10.29 -12.14 -0.86
CA THR A 113 -11.62 -12.54 -1.36
C THR A 113 -12.19 -13.74 -0.62
N HIS A 114 -11.30 -14.63 -0.15
CA HIS A 114 -11.65 -15.89 0.49
C HIS A 114 -10.74 -16.11 1.70
N PHE A 115 -11.15 -16.97 2.62
CA PHE A 115 -10.34 -17.44 3.72
C PHE A 115 -10.34 -18.97 3.78
N ALA A 116 -9.17 -19.55 4.00
CA ALA A 116 -8.98 -20.99 4.20
C ALA A 116 -8.05 -21.22 5.40
N ASP A 117 -8.29 -22.29 6.15
CA ASP A 117 -7.35 -22.71 7.20
C ASP A 117 -6.00 -23.09 6.58
N ALA A 118 -4.89 -22.65 7.16
CA ALA A 118 -3.54 -22.90 6.64
C ALA A 118 -3.26 -24.40 6.47
N GLY A 119 -3.77 -25.23 7.39
CA GLY A 119 -3.68 -26.69 7.31
C GLY A 119 -4.39 -27.32 6.11
N GLN A 120 -5.29 -26.61 5.43
CA GLN A 120 -5.99 -27.07 4.22
C GLN A 120 -5.38 -26.52 2.92
N VAL A 121 -4.37 -25.64 2.97
CA VAL A 121 -3.79 -25.00 1.78
C VAL A 121 -3.27 -26.02 0.76
N ALA A 122 -2.63 -27.11 1.21
CA ALA A 122 -2.16 -28.16 0.30
C ALA A 122 -3.31 -28.82 -0.47
N LYS A 123 -4.39 -29.19 0.23
CA LYS A 123 -5.57 -29.77 -0.41
C LYS A 123 -6.28 -28.79 -1.33
N LEU A 124 -6.32 -27.51 -0.94
CA LEU A 124 -6.89 -26.45 -1.78
C LEU A 124 -6.12 -26.32 -3.10
N LYS A 125 -4.78 -26.34 -3.07
CA LYS A 125 -3.95 -26.32 -4.28
C LYS A 125 -4.25 -27.52 -5.18
N ASP A 126 -4.37 -28.72 -4.61
CA ASP A 126 -4.71 -29.92 -5.37
C ASP A 126 -6.10 -29.82 -6.01
N ALA A 127 -7.09 -29.30 -5.28
CA ALA A 127 -8.45 -29.09 -5.79
C ALA A 127 -8.47 -28.03 -6.90
N LEU A 128 -7.75 -26.91 -6.74
CA LEU A 128 -7.60 -25.88 -7.76
C LEU A 128 -6.99 -26.43 -9.06
N CYS A 129 -6.00 -27.31 -8.97
CA CYS A 129 -5.40 -27.97 -10.14
C CYS A 129 -6.35 -28.93 -10.86
N LYS A 130 -7.28 -29.57 -10.14
CA LYS A 130 -8.21 -30.57 -10.70
C LYS A 130 -9.50 -29.94 -11.20
N GLU A 131 -10.04 -29.00 -10.43
CA GLU A 131 -11.42 -28.51 -10.58
C GLU A 131 -11.45 -27.03 -10.99
N GLY A 132 -10.37 -26.27 -10.76
CA GLY A 132 -10.32 -24.83 -11.02
C GLY A 132 -11.06 -24.02 -9.95
N LEU A 133 -11.71 -22.93 -10.37
CA LEU A 133 -12.42 -22.00 -9.47
C LEU A 133 -13.51 -22.62 -8.57
N PRO A 134 -14.24 -23.68 -8.97
CA PRO A 134 -15.17 -24.38 -8.07
C PRO A 134 -14.58 -24.75 -6.71
N ALA A 135 -13.27 -25.02 -6.61
CA ALA A 135 -12.60 -25.33 -5.35
C ALA A 135 -12.64 -24.20 -4.31
N LEU A 136 -12.95 -22.96 -4.73
CA LEU A 136 -13.06 -21.80 -3.83
C LEU A 136 -14.48 -21.63 -3.25
N GLN A 137 -15.50 -22.28 -3.82
CA GLN A 137 -16.91 -22.01 -3.48
C GLN A 137 -17.26 -22.31 -2.02
N ALA A 138 -16.59 -23.28 -1.41
CA ALA A 138 -16.80 -23.68 -0.02
C ALA A 138 -16.02 -22.81 0.98
N LEU A 139 -15.14 -21.91 0.51
CA LEU A 139 -14.36 -21.04 1.38
C LEU A 139 -15.20 -19.86 1.88
N GLU A 140 -14.81 -19.35 3.05
CA GLU A 140 -15.46 -18.18 3.63
C GLU A 140 -15.14 -16.93 2.83
N THR A 141 -16.16 -16.08 2.60
CA THR A 141 -16.04 -14.85 1.79
C THR A 141 -16.41 -13.59 2.57
N ARG A 142 -16.74 -13.71 3.86
CA ARG A 142 -17.07 -12.59 4.75
C ARG A 142 -16.57 -12.86 6.16
N ALA A 143 -16.05 -11.84 6.80
CA ALA A 143 -15.65 -11.87 8.20
C ALA A 143 -15.89 -10.50 8.85
N ASP A 144 -15.97 -10.48 10.18
CA ASP A 144 -15.94 -9.24 10.95
C ASP A 144 -14.49 -8.86 11.27
N GLY A 145 -14.10 -7.64 10.92
CA GLY A 145 -12.76 -7.12 11.17
C GLY A 145 -12.59 -6.61 12.59
N SER A 146 -11.38 -6.73 13.13
CA SER A 146 -10.99 -6.13 14.42
C SER A 146 -11.13 -4.60 14.43
N PHE A 147 -11.13 -3.97 13.25
CA PHE A 147 -11.36 -2.53 13.07
C PHE A 147 -12.84 -2.14 13.06
N SER A 148 -13.78 -3.09 12.97
CA SER A 148 -15.22 -2.82 12.85
C SER A 148 -15.78 -1.88 13.94
N PRO A 149 -15.41 -2.01 15.23
CA PRO A 149 -15.87 -1.10 16.29
C PRO A 149 -15.47 0.36 16.08
N TYR A 150 -14.44 0.62 15.27
CA TYR A 150 -13.87 1.94 15.05
C TYR A 150 -14.25 2.55 13.70
N LEU A 151 -15.00 1.83 12.84
CA LEU A 151 -15.29 2.27 11.46
C LEU A 151 -15.89 3.67 11.36
N GLN A 152 -16.84 4.01 12.25
CA GLN A 152 -17.42 5.36 12.26
C GLN A 152 -16.36 6.43 12.54
N ARG A 153 -15.49 6.20 13.52
CA ARG A 153 -14.42 7.12 13.90
C ARG A 153 -13.32 7.18 12.85
N LEU A 154 -12.93 6.04 12.31
CA LEU A 154 -11.98 5.90 11.22
C LEU A 154 -12.45 6.72 10.01
N ASN A 155 -13.69 6.52 9.57
CA ASN A 155 -14.25 7.27 8.45
C ASN A 155 -14.31 8.78 8.74
N ALA A 156 -14.70 9.18 9.96
CA ALA A 156 -14.75 10.58 10.34
C ALA A 156 -13.37 11.26 10.32
N CYS A 157 -12.34 10.60 10.86
CA CYS A 157 -11.00 11.18 10.96
C CYS A 157 -10.25 11.13 9.63
N PHE A 158 -10.28 9.99 8.93
CA PHE A 158 -9.47 9.75 7.74
C PHE A 158 -10.09 10.28 6.44
N ASN A 159 -11.32 10.81 6.44
CA ASN A 159 -11.93 11.49 5.28
C ASN A 159 -11.41 12.93 5.08
N LEU A 160 -10.62 13.45 6.01
CA LEU A 160 -10.11 14.82 5.94
C LEU A 160 -9.06 14.99 4.83
N GLY A 161 -8.89 16.25 4.40
CA GLY A 161 -8.09 16.60 3.21
C GLY A 161 -6.59 16.73 3.43
N THR A 162 -6.12 16.82 4.67
CA THR A 162 -4.69 16.97 5.00
C THR A 162 -4.30 16.05 6.15
N VAL A 163 -3.03 15.65 6.20
CA VAL A 163 -2.52 14.77 7.27
C VAL A 163 -2.63 15.48 8.64
N GLU A 164 -2.38 16.79 8.68
CA GLU A 164 -2.50 17.62 9.88
C GLU A 164 -3.94 17.63 10.43
N ALA A 165 -4.93 17.74 9.53
CA ALA A 165 -6.34 17.69 9.92
C ALA A 165 -6.73 16.31 10.46
N ILE A 166 -6.21 15.23 9.86
CA ILE A 166 -6.39 13.85 10.34
C ILE A 166 -5.79 13.70 11.76
N CYS A 167 -4.55 14.14 11.97
CA CYS A 167 -3.90 14.12 13.28
C CYS A 167 -4.71 14.90 14.33
N THR A 168 -5.16 16.12 13.99
CA THR A 168 -5.99 16.95 14.88
C THR A 168 -7.32 16.26 15.22
N ALA A 169 -7.95 15.57 14.27
CA ALA A 169 -9.19 14.86 14.51
C ALA A 169 -9.00 13.64 15.43
N LEU A 170 -7.91 12.89 15.25
CA LEU A 170 -7.53 11.77 16.13
C LEU A 170 -7.23 12.25 17.55
N GLU A 171 -6.46 13.33 17.70
CA GLU A 171 -6.17 13.95 19.01
C GLU A 171 -7.44 14.40 19.73
N ARG A 172 -8.41 14.95 19.00
CA ARG A 172 -9.72 15.36 19.57
C ARG A 172 -10.62 14.18 19.94
N ALA A 173 -10.47 13.03 19.28
CA ALA A 173 -11.23 11.84 19.64
C ALA A 173 -10.82 11.30 21.01
N GLY A 174 -9.53 11.41 21.37
CA GLY A 174 -9.01 11.25 22.72
C GLY A 174 -9.25 9.87 23.33
N ASP A 175 -9.21 8.82 22.51
CA ASP A 175 -9.39 7.43 22.91
C ASP A 175 -8.19 6.58 22.51
N ASP A 176 -7.99 5.46 23.22
CA ASP A 176 -6.82 4.58 23.07
C ASP A 176 -6.55 4.14 21.62
N TRP A 177 -7.61 3.91 20.83
CA TRP A 177 -7.45 3.50 19.43
C TRP A 177 -6.93 4.65 18.57
N SER A 178 -7.49 5.86 18.74
CA SER A 178 -7.08 7.07 18.02
C SER A 178 -5.65 7.47 18.38
N ASP A 179 -5.29 7.40 19.66
CA ASP A 179 -3.93 7.68 20.13
C ASP A 179 -2.94 6.70 19.50
N THR A 180 -3.30 5.41 19.44
CA THR A 180 -2.48 4.40 18.75
C THR A 180 -2.31 4.71 17.25
N GLN A 181 -3.34 5.24 16.57
CA GLN A 181 -3.22 5.62 15.16
C GLN A 181 -2.36 6.86 14.99
N LEU A 182 -2.50 7.83 15.87
CA LEU A 182 -1.71 9.06 15.87
C LEU A 182 -0.22 8.77 16.04
N GLU A 183 0.16 7.92 16.98
CA GLU A 183 1.55 7.50 17.19
C GLU A 183 2.13 6.82 15.94
N ARG A 184 1.33 5.99 15.25
CA ARG A 184 1.74 5.37 13.99
C ARG A 184 1.99 6.40 12.89
N ILE A 185 1.11 7.39 12.76
CA ILE A 185 1.28 8.48 11.78
C ILE A 185 2.54 9.28 12.14
N LYS A 186 2.71 9.68 13.40
CA LYS A 186 3.87 10.49 13.86
C LYS A 186 5.22 9.78 13.69
N ALA A 187 5.25 8.45 13.64
CA ALA A 187 6.46 7.69 13.37
C ALA A 187 6.91 7.71 11.88
N GLY A 188 6.00 8.02 10.95
CA GLY A 188 6.29 8.03 9.50
C GLY A 188 7.00 9.30 9.02
N SER A 189 7.59 9.25 7.83
CA SER A 189 8.15 10.44 7.18
C SER A 189 7.03 11.45 6.87
N PRO A 190 7.15 12.73 7.26
CA PRO A 190 6.18 13.77 6.92
C PRO A 190 5.93 13.88 5.41
N THR A 191 6.98 13.81 4.60
CA THR A 191 6.88 13.83 3.13
C THR A 191 6.10 12.63 2.63
N SER A 192 6.46 11.43 3.08
CA SER A 192 5.82 10.18 2.70
C SER A 192 4.34 10.13 3.07
N LEU A 193 3.97 10.62 4.25
CA LEU A 193 2.56 10.68 4.69
C LEU A 193 1.73 11.58 3.78
N LYS A 194 2.26 12.75 3.41
CA LYS A 194 1.57 13.67 2.49
C LYS A 194 1.49 13.10 1.07
N VAL A 195 2.55 12.43 0.60
CA VAL A 195 2.52 11.70 -0.68
C VAL A 195 1.47 10.59 -0.64
N ALA A 196 1.44 9.78 0.42
CA ALA A 196 0.49 8.68 0.60
C ALA A 196 -0.97 9.17 0.59
N LEU A 197 -1.29 10.25 1.30
CA LEU A 197 -2.62 10.86 1.26
C LEU A 197 -2.95 11.39 -0.14
N ALA A 198 -2.03 12.17 -0.75
CA ALA A 198 -2.25 12.77 -2.06
C ALA A 198 -2.48 11.71 -3.15
N GLN A 199 -1.74 10.60 -3.14
CA GLN A 199 -1.94 9.54 -4.12
C GLN A 199 -3.24 8.77 -3.93
N VAL A 200 -3.67 8.52 -2.69
CA VAL A 200 -4.95 7.82 -2.42
C VAL A 200 -6.10 8.69 -2.93
N ARG A 201 -6.02 10.01 -2.71
CA ARG A 201 -7.02 10.96 -3.22
C ARG A 201 -7.01 11.03 -4.76
N ARG A 202 -5.84 11.16 -5.39
CA ARG A 202 -5.72 11.19 -6.86
C ARG A 202 -6.19 9.89 -7.50
N GLY A 203 -5.77 8.74 -6.96
CA GLY A 203 -6.09 7.42 -7.48
C GLY A 203 -7.56 6.99 -7.30
N ARG A 204 -8.30 7.65 -6.38
CA ARG A 204 -9.75 7.49 -6.23
C ARG A 204 -10.50 7.82 -7.52
N ASP A 205 -10.09 8.89 -8.21
CA ASP A 205 -10.79 9.39 -9.39
C ASP A 205 -10.28 8.76 -10.70
N MET A 206 -9.14 8.06 -10.66
CA MET A 206 -8.52 7.45 -11.84
C MET A 206 -9.26 6.19 -12.27
N GLN A 207 -9.59 6.11 -13.56
CA GLN A 207 -10.35 5.01 -14.16
C GLN A 207 -9.48 3.96 -14.86
N SER A 208 -8.18 4.20 -14.94
CA SER A 208 -7.22 3.40 -15.70
C SER A 208 -6.08 2.94 -14.78
N PHE A 209 -5.95 1.61 -14.61
CA PHE A 209 -4.86 1.03 -13.85
C PHE A 209 -3.49 1.39 -14.45
N PRO A 210 -3.31 1.39 -15.79
CA PRO A 210 -2.08 1.88 -16.39
C PRO A 210 -1.73 3.33 -16.03
N ASP A 211 -2.72 4.22 -15.97
CA ASP A 211 -2.48 5.60 -15.56
C ASP A 211 -2.07 5.69 -14.09
N VAL A 212 -2.64 4.84 -13.22
CA VAL A 212 -2.20 4.74 -11.82
C VAL A 212 -0.75 4.31 -11.75
N MET A 213 -0.33 3.30 -12.51
CA MET A 213 1.07 2.86 -12.55
C MET A 213 1.99 3.97 -13.05
N ARG A 214 1.57 4.80 -14.03
CA ARG A 214 2.35 5.97 -14.46
C ARG A 214 2.47 7.01 -13.33
N MET A 215 1.40 7.28 -12.61
CA MET A 215 1.42 8.17 -11.46
C MET A 215 2.39 7.67 -10.39
N GLU A 216 2.24 6.42 -9.94
CA GLU A 216 3.13 5.82 -8.94
C GLU A 216 4.58 5.77 -9.43
N TYR A 217 4.82 5.55 -10.73
CA TYR A 217 6.16 5.61 -11.31
C TYR A 217 6.82 6.99 -11.19
N ARG A 218 6.05 8.07 -11.38
CA ARG A 218 6.53 9.44 -11.16
C ARG A 218 6.92 9.67 -9.71
N VAL A 219 6.10 9.16 -8.79
CA VAL A 219 6.34 9.25 -7.35
C VAL A 219 7.58 8.44 -6.98
N GLY A 220 7.65 7.16 -7.34
CA GLY A 220 8.78 6.25 -7.09
C GLY A 220 10.10 6.76 -7.64
N SER A 221 10.10 7.30 -8.85
CA SER A 221 11.27 7.89 -9.50
C SER A 221 11.90 9.05 -8.71
N ARG A 222 11.11 9.76 -7.90
CA ARG A 222 11.56 10.93 -7.12
C ARG A 222 11.77 10.58 -5.65
N VAL A 223 10.83 9.85 -5.04
CA VAL A 223 10.90 9.48 -3.62
C VAL A 223 12.09 8.58 -3.33
N VAL A 224 12.48 7.69 -4.25
CA VAL A 224 13.68 6.84 -4.07
C VAL A 224 14.98 7.65 -3.94
N MET A 225 15.00 8.87 -4.49
CA MET A 225 16.13 9.80 -4.40
C MET A 225 16.01 10.76 -3.21
N SER A 226 14.93 10.68 -2.43
CA SER A 226 14.71 11.58 -1.29
C SER A 226 15.62 11.23 -0.11
N PRO A 227 15.95 12.22 0.75
CA PRO A 227 16.66 11.97 2.00
C PRO A 227 15.92 11.01 2.93
N ASP A 228 14.59 11.10 2.97
CA ASP A 228 13.75 10.26 3.83
C ASP A 228 13.83 8.78 3.44
N PHE A 229 13.79 8.45 2.15
CA PHE A 229 13.95 7.04 1.75
C PHE A 229 15.30 6.45 2.19
N GLN A 230 16.38 7.23 2.03
CA GLN A 230 17.72 6.80 2.43
C GLN A 230 17.82 6.60 3.95
N GLU A 231 17.24 7.53 4.71
CA GLU A 231 17.22 7.49 6.17
C GLU A 231 16.35 6.35 6.70
N GLY A 232 15.18 6.12 6.11
CA GLY A 232 14.28 5.03 6.48
C GLY A 232 14.92 3.67 6.23
N VAL A 233 15.55 3.47 5.07
CA VAL A 233 16.31 2.26 4.78
C VAL A 233 17.46 2.06 5.78
N ARG A 234 18.22 3.12 6.11
CA ARG A 234 19.27 3.05 7.13
C ARG A 234 18.70 2.61 8.47
N ALA A 235 17.70 3.32 8.99
CA ALA A 235 17.15 3.08 10.33
C ALA A 235 16.46 1.71 10.48
N THR A 236 15.80 1.23 9.44
CA THR A 236 14.99 -0.01 9.52
C THR A 236 15.76 -1.25 9.07
N LEU A 237 16.54 -1.17 8.00
CA LEU A 237 17.13 -2.36 7.35
C LEU A 237 18.63 -2.51 7.63
N ILE A 238 19.37 -1.40 7.72
CA ILE A 238 20.83 -1.42 7.91
C ILE A 238 21.16 -1.46 9.40
N ASP A 239 20.83 -0.37 10.11
CA ASP A 239 21.20 -0.18 11.51
C ASP A 239 20.18 -0.84 12.45
N LYS A 240 18.96 -1.09 11.96
CA LYS A 240 17.84 -1.65 12.72
C LYS A 240 17.58 -0.89 14.03
N SER A 241 17.83 0.42 14.03
CA SER A 241 17.64 1.29 15.19
C SER A 241 16.17 1.58 15.46
N GLY A 242 15.30 1.51 14.44
CA GLY A 242 13.88 1.86 14.56
C GLY A 242 13.62 3.35 14.82
N HIS A 243 14.64 4.20 14.69
CA HIS A 243 14.59 5.64 14.98
C HIS A 243 15.15 6.46 13.80
N PRO A 244 14.35 6.65 12.75
CA PRO A 244 14.71 7.51 11.62
C PRO A 244 14.65 9.00 11.99
N LYS A 245 15.51 9.79 11.35
CA LYS A 245 15.60 11.26 11.47
C LYS A 245 15.11 11.92 10.18
N TRP A 246 13.80 12.06 10.07
CA TRP A 246 13.14 12.58 8.87
C TRP A 246 13.53 14.01 8.53
N ARG A 247 13.51 14.36 7.25
CA ARG A 247 13.78 15.69 6.72
C ARG A 247 12.77 16.03 5.61
N PRO A 248 11.81 16.93 5.89
CA PRO A 248 11.63 17.69 7.14
C PRO A 248 11.12 16.82 8.32
N GLU A 249 11.30 17.32 9.55
CA GLU A 249 10.87 16.63 10.78
C GLU A 249 9.37 16.81 11.08
N ALA A 250 8.77 17.90 10.59
CA ALA A 250 7.38 18.28 10.88
C ALA A 250 6.53 18.30 9.60
N LEU A 251 5.24 18.00 9.73
CA LEU A 251 4.28 18.01 8.62
C LEU A 251 4.18 19.40 8.00
N GLU A 252 4.13 20.44 8.83
CA GLU A 252 3.95 21.84 8.44
C GLU A 252 5.08 22.36 7.56
N ALA A 253 6.27 21.75 7.66
CA ALA A 253 7.44 22.11 6.86
C ALA A 253 7.44 21.48 5.46
N VAL A 254 6.51 20.57 5.15
CA VAL A 254 6.33 20.02 3.80
C VAL A 254 5.34 20.89 3.02
N GLU A 255 5.83 21.65 2.05
CA GLU A 255 4.99 22.56 1.28
C GLU A 255 4.15 21.80 0.22
N PRO A 256 2.91 22.23 -0.07
CA PRO A 256 2.07 21.60 -1.10
C PRO A 256 2.75 21.51 -2.48
N LYS A 257 3.52 22.55 -2.86
CA LYS A 257 4.23 22.59 -4.14
C LYS A 257 5.27 21.47 -4.30
N ASP A 258 5.89 21.05 -3.19
CA ASP A 258 6.90 19.99 -3.18
C ASP A 258 6.22 18.63 -3.41
N ILE A 259 5.02 18.46 -2.85
CA ILE A 259 4.18 17.29 -3.13
C ILE A 259 3.73 17.29 -4.59
N ASP A 260 3.28 18.42 -5.14
CA ASP A 260 2.87 18.48 -6.55
C ASP A 260 4.02 18.19 -7.52
N LEU A 261 5.23 18.62 -7.19
CA LEU A 261 6.42 18.30 -7.97
C LEU A 261 6.70 16.79 -8.03
N ILE A 262 6.42 16.05 -6.95
CA ILE A 262 6.62 14.59 -6.89
C ILE A 262 5.74 13.86 -7.92
N PHE A 263 4.53 14.36 -8.18
CA PHE A 263 3.57 13.75 -9.10
C PHE A 263 3.64 14.30 -10.53
N SER A 264 4.45 15.35 -10.75
CA SER A 264 4.58 15.98 -12.05
C SER A 264 5.10 15.00 -13.10
N PRO A 265 4.77 15.20 -14.40
CA PRO A 265 5.28 14.35 -15.47
C PRO A 265 6.81 14.19 -15.47
N LEU A 266 7.30 13.12 -16.08
CA LEU A 266 8.71 12.81 -16.30
C LEU A 266 9.04 12.91 -17.80
N PRO A 267 9.37 14.10 -18.33
CA PRO A 267 9.63 14.27 -19.77
C PRO A 267 10.68 13.29 -20.29
N GLY A 268 10.31 12.51 -21.32
CA GLY A 268 11.17 11.49 -21.92
C GLY A 268 11.49 10.28 -21.03
N LYS A 269 10.87 10.18 -19.84
CA LYS A 269 11.12 9.12 -18.85
C LYS A 269 9.81 8.62 -18.21
N GLU A 270 8.66 8.80 -18.87
CA GLU A 270 7.39 8.24 -18.41
C GLU A 270 7.37 6.72 -18.52
N LEU A 271 6.62 6.06 -17.62
CA LEU A 271 6.38 4.62 -17.72
C LEU A 271 5.59 4.31 -18.99
N GLN A 272 6.22 3.53 -19.89
CA GLN A 272 5.57 2.98 -21.07
C GLN A 272 5.01 1.59 -20.74
N MET A 273 3.76 1.32 -21.07
CA MET A 273 3.22 -0.04 -21.00
C MET A 273 3.61 -0.82 -22.25
N VAL A 274 3.91 -2.11 -22.09
CA VAL A 274 4.49 -2.92 -23.17
C VAL A 274 3.46 -3.56 -24.09
N TRP A 275 2.17 -3.24 -23.93
CA TRP A 275 1.04 -3.76 -24.71
C TRP A 275 0.14 -2.65 -25.27
N GLU A 276 0.63 -1.41 -25.31
CA GLU A 276 -0.09 -0.25 -25.85
C GLU A 276 0.24 0.05 -27.33
N ASP A 277 0.83 -0.93 -28.03
CA ASP A 277 1.09 -0.88 -29.48
C ASP A 277 0.11 -1.77 -30.27
#